data_AF-A0A7X9IT64-F1
#
_entry.id   AF-A0A7X9IT64-F1
#
_cell.length_a   1.000
_cell.length_b   1.000
_cell.length_c   1.000
_cell.angle_alpha   90.00
_cell.angle_beta   90.00
_cell.angle_gamma   90.00
#
_symmetry.space_group_name_H-M   'P 1'
#
loop_
_entity.id
_entity.type
_entity.pdbx_description
1 polymer ?
#
loop_
_entity_poly.entity_id
_entity_poly.type
_entity_poly.pdbx_seq_one_letter_code
_entity_poly.pdbx_strand_id
1 'polypeptide(L)'
;MTRHRFASAALAREEALRCLLCDDSPCRCGCPAGVDPRRFIRRIRFDDLAGAARLLRRGNILYGVSGYVCPSGKTCVSRCTHERLDRPIDILGLQRFVADWERTETAAGRPPATPRRV
;
A
#
# COMPACT_ATOMS: atom_id res chain seq x y z
N MET A 1 -5.14 3.59 20.52
CA MET A 1 -5.26 3.74 19.05
C MET A 1 -3.88 3.97 18.49
N THR A 2 -3.37 3.02 17.72
CA THR A 2 -1.96 2.90 17.34
C THR A 2 -1.50 4.13 16.55
N ARG A 3 -0.42 4.79 16.97
CA ARG A 3 0.20 5.90 16.21
C ARG A 3 0.60 5.37 14.83
N HIS A 4 -0.16 5.72 13.80
CA HIS A 4 0.16 5.40 12.42
C HIS A 4 1.42 6.17 12.01
N ARG A 5 2.43 5.46 11.47
CA ARG A 5 3.73 6.05 11.08
C ARG A 5 3.59 7.19 10.07
N PHE A 6 2.56 7.14 9.24
CA PHE A 6 2.25 8.19 8.27
C PHE A 6 1.14 9.08 8.81
N ALA A 7 1.52 10.13 9.54
CA ALA A 7 0.60 11.14 10.04
C ALA A 7 0.12 12.11 8.94
N SER A 8 0.72 12.08 7.74
CA SER A 8 0.38 12.96 6.62
C SER A 8 0.64 12.30 5.26
N ALA A 9 0.01 12.83 4.21
CA ALA A 9 0.25 12.40 2.83
C ALA A 9 1.71 12.62 2.40
N ALA A 10 2.35 13.69 2.87
CA ALA A 10 3.75 13.98 2.58
C ALA A 10 4.69 12.87 3.09
N LEU A 11 4.50 12.40 4.33
CA LEU A 11 5.31 11.32 4.89
C LEU A 11 5.09 9.97 4.18
N ALA A 12 3.84 9.68 3.80
CA ALA A 12 3.54 8.48 3.00
C ALA A 12 4.20 8.56 1.61
N ARG A 13 4.17 9.73 0.98
CA ARG A 13 4.81 9.96 -0.31
C ARG A 13 6.33 9.86 -0.23
N GLU A 14 6.94 10.36 0.83
CA GLU A 14 8.38 10.22 1.08
C GLU A 14 8.80 8.75 1.20
N GLU A 15 8.06 7.92 1.93
CA GLU A 15 8.31 6.48 1.96
C GLU A 15 8.08 5.83 0.59
N ALA A 16 7.04 6.23 -0.15
CA ALA A 16 6.80 5.72 -1.49
C ALA A 16 7.91 6.10 -2.49
N LEU A 17 8.56 7.25 -2.30
CA LEU A 17 9.69 7.71 -3.10
C LEU A 17 10.95 6.88 -2.87
N ARG A 18 11.13 6.28 -1.68
CA ARG A 18 12.22 5.33 -1.42
C ARG A 18 12.10 4.07 -2.28
N CYS A 19 10.88 3.67 -2.68
CA CYS A 19 10.68 2.44 -3.43
C CYS A 19 11.35 2.48 -4.82
N LEU A 20 12.19 1.48 -5.10
CA LEU A 20 12.89 1.31 -6.39
C LEU A 20 11.96 0.96 -7.56
N LEU A 21 10.70 0.63 -7.30
CA LEU A 21 9.75 0.13 -8.31
C LEU A 21 10.33 -1.04 -9.14
N CYS A 22 11.01 -1.99 -8.46
CA CYS A 22 11.73 -3.13 -9.05
C CYS A 22 10.94 -3.79 -10.19
N ASP A 23 11.59 -4.08 -11.31
CA ASP A 23 10.91 -4.64 -12.47
C ASP A 23 10.30 -6.02 -12.18
N ASP A 24 11.10 -6.90 -11.59
CA ASP A 24 10.76 -8.26 -11.15
C ASP A 24 9.78 -8.30 -9.95
N SER A 25 9.63 -7.18 -9.23
CA SER A 25 8.65 -6.99 -8.15
C SER A 25 8.60 -8.14 -7.12
N PRO A 26 9.72 -8.48 -6.43
CA PRO A 26 9.79 -9.66 -5.55
C PRO A 26 8.78 -9.62 -4.40
N CYS A 27 8.39 -8.41 -3.96
CA CYS A 27 7.35 -8.19 -2.96
C CYS A 27 5.95 -8.65 -3.42
N ARG A 28 5.63 -8.62 -4.72
CA ARG A 28 4.38 -9.16 -5.28
C ARG A 28 4.35 -10.69 -5.14
N CYS A 29 5.46 -11.37 -5.44
CA CYS A 29 5.59 -12.81 -5.30
C CYS A 29 5.48 -13.28 -3.84
N GLY A 30 5.73 -12.39 -2.86
CA GLY A 30 5.57 -12.66 -1.44
C GLY A 30 4.16 -12.42 -0.90
N CYS A 31 3.24 -11.86 -1.68
CA CYS A 31 1.89 -11.56 -1.22
C CYS A 31 0.92 -12.71 -1.50
N PRO A 32 0.36 -13.39 -0.49
CA PRO A 32 -0.57 -14.50 -0.70
C PRO A 32 -1.91 -14.05 -1.30
N ALA A 33 -2.30 -12.79 -1.10
CA ALA A 33 -3.53 -12.21 -1.64
C ALA A 33 -3.36 -11.68 -3.08
N GLY A 34 -2.18 -11.82 -3.69
CA GLY A 34 -1.94 -11.34 -5.06
C GLY A 34 -1.95 -9.81 -5.21
N VAL A 35 -1.90 -9.05 -4.11
CA VAL A 35 -1.69 -7.60 -4.15
C VAL A 35 -0.32 -7.31 -4.75
N ASP A 36 -0.23 -6.25 -5.56
CA ASP A 36 1.01 -5.79 -6.19
C ASP A 36 1.50 -4.51 -5.50
N PRO A 37 2.47 -4.59 -4.58
CA PRO A 37 3.01 -3.43 -3.89
C PRO A 37 3.58 -2.38 -4.82
N ARG A 38 4.33 -2.79 -5.86
CA ARG A 38 4.93 -1.86 -6.81
C ARG A 38 3.86 -0.98 -7.45
N ARG A 39 2.74 -1.56 -7.89
CA ARG A 39 1.69 -0.80 -8.58
C ARG A 39 1.01 0.21 -7.67
N PHE A 40 0.60 -0.17 -6.45
CA PHE A 40 -0.11 0.80 -5.58
C PHE A 40 0.86 1.83 -5.00
N ILE A 41 2.10 1.46 -4.69
CA ILE A 41 3.12 2.40 -4.20
C ILE A 41 3.46 3.44 -5.28
N ARG A 42 3.54 3.02 -6.55
CA ARG A 42 3.68 3.96 -7.68
C ARG A 42 2.56 4.99 -7.71
N ARG A 43 1.32 4.60 -7.39
CA ARG A 43 0.18 5.53 -7.34
C ARG A 43 0.32 6.54 -6.20
N ILE A 44 0.74 6.10 -5.01
CA ILE A 44 1.05 7.00 -3.89
C ILE A 44 2.16 7.99 -4.25
N ARG A 45 3.22 7.54 -4.95
CA ARG A 45 4.33 8.39 -5.39
C ARG A 45 3.90 9.56 -6.28
N PHE A 46 2.80 9.41 -7.02
CA PHE A 46 2.23 10.43 -7.90
C PHE A 46 0.91 11.00 -7.36
N ASP A 47 0.70 10.92 -6.04
CA ASP A 47 -0.46 11.51 -5.34
C ASP A 47 -1.84 10.98 -5.83
N ASP A 48 -1.87 9.81 -6.47
CA ASP A 48 -3.09 9.15 -6.95
C ASP A 48 -3.60 8.12 -5.91
N LEU A 49 -4.09 8.60 -4.77
CA LEU A 49 -4.58 7.72 -3.69
C LEU A 49 -5.83 6.92 -4.12
N ALA A 50 -6.68 7.50 -4.97
CA ALA A 50 -7.81 6.79 -5.56
C ALA A 50 -7.35 5.62 -6.43
N GLY A 51 -6.30 5.81 -7.24
CA GLY A 51 -5.64 4.77 -8.02
C GLY A 51 -5.04 3.67 -7.15
N ALA A 52 -4.38 4.05 -6.04
CA ALA A 52 -3.83 3.11 -5.07
C ALA A 52 -4.94 2.26 -4.44
N ALA A 53 -6.02 2.88 -3.94
CA ALA A 53 -7.16 2.20 -3.34
C ALA A 53 -7.82 1.21 -4.31
N ARG A 54 -8.00 1.57 -5.59
CA ARG A 54 -8.52 0.65 -6.62
C ARG A 54 -7.64 -0.57 -6.84
N LEU A 55 -6.31 -0.41 -6.82
CA LEU A 55 -5.39 -1.53 -6.97
C LEU A 55 -5.41 -2.45 -5.75
N LEU A 56 -5.40 -1.86 -4.56
CA LEU A 56 -5.49 -2.60 -3.31
C LEU A 56 -6.81 -3.39 -3.24
N ARG A 57 -7.94 -2.76 -3.52
CA ARG A 57 -9.26 -3.39 -3.54
C ARG A 57 -9.40 -4.51 -4.57
N ARG A 58 -8.72 -4.39 -5.73
CA ARG A 58 -8.67 -5.45 -6.74
C ARG A 58 -7.90 -6.69 -6.28
N GLY A 59 -6.81 -6.51 -5.55
CA GLY A 59 -6.05 -7.63 -4.99
C GLY A 59 -6.72 -8.22 -3.74
N ASN A 60 -7.23 -7.36 -2.86
CA ASN A 60 -7.88 -7.75 -1.62
C ASN A 60 -8.96 -6.73 -1.23
N ILE A 61 -10.23 -7.14 -1.27
CA ILE A 61 -11.36 -6.29 -0.86
C ILE A 61 -11.28 -5.89 0.63
N LEU A 62 -10.57 -6.66 1.46
CA LEU A 62 -10.33 -6.39 2.87
C LEU A 62 -8.94 -5.77 3.11
N TYR A 63 -8.40 -5.01 2.15
CA TYR A 63 -7.08 -4.40 2.28
C TYR A 63 -6.97 -3.49 3.53
N GLY A 64 -8.06 -2.85 3.94
CA GLY A 64 -8.11 -2.04 5.16
C GLY A 64 -7.98 -2.86 6.45
N VAL A 65 -8.38 -4.13 6.47
CA VAL A 65 -8.19 -5.05 7.62
C VAL A 65 -6.83 -5.73 7.53
N SER A 66 -6.48 -6.28 6.37
CA SER A 66 -5.17 -6.91 6.14
C SER A 66 -4.01 -5.94 6.35
N GLY A 67 -4.24 -4.63 6.17
CA GLY A 67 -3.30 -3.60 6.58
C GLY A 67 -2.88 -3.75 8.04
N TYR A 68 -3.75 -4.18 8.93
CA TYR A 68 -3.45 -4.32 10.36
C TYR A 68 -3.00 -5.71 10.75
N VAL A 69 -3.53 -6.76 10.12
CA VAL A 69 -3.33 -8.16 10.54
C VAL A 69 -2.33 -8.94 9.69
N CYS A 70 -1.86 -8.40 8.55
CA CYS A 70 -0.93 -9.10 7.68
C CYS A 70 0.41 -9.38 8.40
N PRO A 71 0.92 -10.64 8.38
CA PRO A 71 2.23 -10.98 8.92
C PRO A 71 3.34 -10.51 7.97
N SER A 72 3.53 -9.20 7.87
CA SER A 72 4.42 -8.57 6.89
C SER A 72 5.86 -9.07 6.97
N GLY A 73 6.37 -9.34 8.18
CA GLY A 73 7.72 -9.88 8.41
C GLY A 73 8.01 -11.25 7.79
N LYS A 74 7.00 -11.94 7.23
CA LYS A 74 7.14 -13.23 6.53
C LYS A 74 6.69 -13.19 5.06
N THR A 75 6.25 -12.04 4.55
CA THR A 75 5.55 -11.94 3.26
C THR A 75 6.17 -10.89 2.33
N CYS A 76 5.40 -9.89 1.87
CA CYS A 76 5.86 -8.92 0.88
C CYS A 76 7.05 -8.07 1.38
N VAL A 77 7.10 -7.79 2.69
CA VAL A 77 8.17 -6.97 3.29
C VAL A 77 9.49 -7.75 3.36
N SER A 78 9.47 -9.03 3.75
CA SER A 78 10.69 -9.85 3.81
C SER A 78 11.31 -10.15 2.44
N ARG A 79 10.54 -9.96 1.36
CA ARG A 79 11.03 -10.07 -0.03
C ARG A 79 11.37 -8.72 -0.67
N CYS A 80 11.26 -7.62 0.05
CA CYS A 80 11.59 -6.30 -0.49
C CYS A 80 13.10 -6.22 -0.75
N THR A 81 13.51 -5.73 -1.93
CA THR A 81 14.94 -5.55 -2.25
C THR A 81 15.66 -4.66 -1.23
N HIS A 82 14.96 -3.68 -0.66
CA HIS A 82 15.49 -2.81 0.39
C HIS A 82 15.87 -3.53 1.70
N GLU A 83 15.32 -4.72 1.96
CA GLU A 83 15.69 -5.54 3.12
C GLU A 83 17.20 -5.81 3.16
N ARG A 84 17.85 -5.89 1.99
CA ARG A 84 19.29 -6.13 1.85
C ARG A 84 20.13 -4.85 1.73
N LEU A 85 19.49 -3.68 1.74
CA LEU A 85 20.16 -2.39 1.55
C LEU A 85 20.20 -1.58 2.84
N ASP A 86 19.04 -1.28 3.41
CA ASP A 86 18.92 -0.50 4.64
C ASP A 86 17.80 -1.03 5.53
N ARG A 87 16.55 -0.73 5.15
CA ARG A 87 15.32 -1.18 5.79
C ARG A 87 14.28 -1.34 4.69
N PRO A 88 13.43 -2.37 4.76
CA PRO A 88 12.41 -2.59 3.75
C PRO A 88 11.46 -1.39 3.67
N ILE A 89 10.83 -1.23 2.51
CA ILE A 89 9.74 -0.28 2.36
C ILE A 89 8.61 -0.66 3.32
N ASP A 90 8.04 0.32 4.01
CA ASP A 90 6.89 0.13 4.90
C ASP A 90 5.59 -0.06 4.08
N ILE A 91 5.54 -1.17 3.32
CA ILE A 91 4.43 -1.54 2.44
C ILE A 91 3.11 -1.57 3.21
N LEU A 92 3.15 -2.10 4.44
CA LEU A 92 1.98 -2.26 5.27
C LEU A 92 1.47 -0.91 5.79
N GLY A 93 2.38 -0.02 6.20
CA GLY A 93 2.03 1.35 6.57
C GLY A 93 1.42 2.11 5.39
N LEU A 94 1.97 1.97 4.18
CA LEU A 94 1.42 2.62 2.98
C LEU A 94 0.02 2.08 2.64
N GLN A 95 -0.20 0.78 2.79
CA GLN A 95 -1.53 0.17 2.63
C GLN A 95 -2.53 0.71 3.67
N ARG A 96 -2.13 0.82 4.95
CA ARG A 96 -2.96 1.43 6.01
C ARG A 96 -3.31 2.87 5.68
N PHE A 97 -2.31 3.67 5.28
CA PHE A 97 -2.51 5.07 4.91
C PHE A 97 -3.58 5.22 3.80
N VAL A 98 -3.51 4.41 2.75
CA VAL A 98 -4.53 4.43 1.68
C VAL A 98 -5.89 3.95 2.18
N ALA A 99 -5.94 2.98 3.10
CA ALA A 99 -7.20 2.51 3.69
C ALA A 99 -7.86 3.59 4.54
N ASP A 100 -7.09 4.29 5.36
CA ASP A 100 -7.60 5.36 6.21
C ASP A 100 -8.04 6.57 5.38
N TRP A 101 -7.28 6.93 4.34
CA TRP A 101 -7.73 7.92 3.37
C TRP A 101 -9.07 7.53 2.70
N GLU A 102 -9.20 6.29 2.20
CA GLU A 102 -10.46 5.87 1.55
C GLU A 102 -11.64 5.86 2.53
N ARG A 103 -11.41 5.50 3.79
CA ARG A 103 -12.42 5.60 4.86
C ARG A 103 -12.85 7.05 5.09
N THR A 104 -11.91 7.99 5.15
CA THR A 104 -12.24 9.42 5.31
C THR A 104 -13.01 9.98 4.13
N GLU A 105 -12.68 9.58 2.90
CA GLU A 105 -13.40 9.98 1.69
C GLU A 105 -14.83 9.44 1.69
N THR A 106 -14.99 8.17 2.10
CA THR A 106 -16.30 7.53 2.23
C THR A 106 -17.15 8.21 3.31
N ALA A 107 -16.55 8.55 4.45
CA ALA A 107 -17.22 9.29 5.52
C ALA A 107 -17.63 10.72 5.08
N ALA A 108 -16.87 11.33 4.17
CA ALA A 108 -17.20 12.61 3.54
C ALA A 108 -18.25 12.48 2.40
N GLY A 109 -18.84 11.30 2.21
CA GLY A 109 -19.89 11.06 1.21
C GLY A 109 -19.38 10.81 -0.21
N ARG A 110 -18.05 10.69 -0.42
CA ARG A 110 -17.49 10.32 -1.73
C ARG A 110 -17.54 8.80 -1.89
N PRO A 111 -17.98 8.26 -3.04
CA PRO A 111 -18.01 6.82 -3.22
C PRO A 111 -16.61 6.20 -3.16
N PRO A 112 -16.48 4.96 -2.64
CA PRO A 112 -15.20 4.26 -2.58
C PRO A 112 -14.63 4.04 -3.98
N ALA A 113 -13.31 3.94 -4.07
CA ALA A 113 -12.64 3.85 -5.36
C ALA A 113 -12.92 2.47 -6.00
N THR A 114 -13.76 2.44 -7.03
CA THR A 114 -14.21 1.19 -7.66
C THR A 114 -13.15 0.62 -8.62
N PRO A 115 -12.97 -0.71 -8.67
CA PRO A 115 -12.17 -1.35 -9.71
C PRO A 115 -12.66 -0.95 -11.10
N ARG A 116 -11.81 -0.34 -11.93
CA ARG A 116 -12.10 -0.27 -13.37
C ARG A 116 -12.07 -1.69 -13.92
N ARG A 117 -13.17 -2.14 -14.53
CA ARG A 117 -13.16 -3.26 -15.46
C ARG A 117 -12.30 -2.83 -16.65
N VAL A 118 -11.20 -3.53 -16.87
CA VAL A 118 -10.36 -3.39 -18.07
C VAL A 118 -10.85 -4.45 -19.04
#